data_AF-A0A7R9MQ29-F1
#
_entry.id   AF-A0A7R9MQ29-F1
#
_cell.length_a   1.000
_cell.length_b   1.000
_cell.length_c   1.000
_cell.angle_alpha   90.00
_cell.angle_beta   90.00
_cell.angle_gamma   90.00
#
_symmetry.space_group_name_H-M   'P 1'
#
loop_
_entity.id
_entity.type
_entity.pdbx_description
1 polymer ?
#
loop_
_entity_poly.entity_id
_entity_poly.type
_entity_poly.pdbx_seq_one_letter_code
_entity_poly.pdbx_strand_id
1 'polypeptide(L)'
;EHPKQITLFALGPLTNIALAYHLDNKLFDNLEQIVFMGGTLDFNGNMDPVKEFNIASDVEACHIVLSNAKDKCPFTAVPIECCESNLMTWDIYDKIVALGTKKSTFAKQVLAMEYSRVHPQPGAKGMIMFDMLAIIALLYADYIENSTPYKTSIELNGTLTRGELVFDKRTPGPDVKPMDWTSVMFIKHFKDSKF
;
A
#
# COMPACT_ATOMS: atom_id res chain seq x y z
N GLU A 1 6.78 11.50 -22.31
CA GLU A 1 6.18 12.84 -22.20
C GLU A 1 5.76 13.03 -20.74
N HIS A 2 5.92 14.21 -20.14
CA HIS A 2 5.71 14.47 -18.69
C HIS A 2 6.76 13.87 -17.72
N PRO A 3 8.06 14.13 -17.91
CA PRO A 3 9.09 13.65 -16.99
C PRO A 3 8.85 14.22 -15.58
N LYS A 4 8.86 13.33 -14.59
CA LYS A 4 8.68 13.62 -13.16
C LYS A 4 7.38 14.35 -12.81
N GLN A 5 6.32 14.17 -13.60
CA GLN A 5 4.99 14.72 -13.34
C GLN A 5 3.90 13.64 -13.18
N ILE A 6 4.25 12.38 -13.39
CA ILE A 6 3.32 11.26 -13.30
C ILE A 6 3.61 10.48 -12.03
N THR A 7 2.62 10.42 -11.15
CA THR A 7 2.58 9.47 -10.04
C THR A 7 1.85 8.21 -10.49
N LEU A 8 2.50 7.04 -10.37
CA LEU A 8 1.81 5.75 -10.55
C LEU A 8 1.17 5.33 -9.24
N PHE A 9 -0.11 4.97 -9.34
CA PHE A 9 -0.92 4.54 -8.22
C PHE A 9 -1.33 3.08 -8.39
N ALA A 10 -0.73 2.18 -7.62
CA ALA A 10 -0.88 0.74 -7.77
C ALA A 10 -1.74 0.14 -6.65
N LEU A 11 -2.95 -0.28 -7.01
CA LEU A 11 -3.94 -0.88 -6.09
C LEU A 11 -4.02 -2.41 -6.18
N GLY A 12 -3.27 -2.98 -7.12
CA GLY A 12 -3.22 -4.42 -7.36
C GLY A 12 -1.77 -4.90 -7.44
N PRO A 13 -1.56 -6.15 -7.88
CA PRO A 13 -0.23 -6.70 -8.11
C PRO A 13 0.58 -5.84 -9.08
N LEU A 14 1.89 -5.76 -8.86
CA LEU A 14 2.77 -4.85 -9.62
C LEU A 14 3.14 -5.36 -11.02
N THR A 15 2.49 -6.44 -11.49
CA THR A 15 2.72 -7.10 -12.79
C THR A 15 2.76 -6.12 -13.95
N ASN A 16 1.77 -5.22 -14.03
CA ASN A 16 1.69 -4.27 -15.13
C ASN A 16 2.86 -3.28 -15.13
N ILE A 17 3.36 -2.90 -13.95
CA ILE A 17 4.50 -1.98 -13.83
C ILE A 17 5.80 -2.70 -14.19
N ALA A 18 5.97 -3.94 -13.75
CA ALA A 18 7.12 -4.76 -14.13
C ALA A 18 7.18 -5.00 -15.65
N LEU A 19 6.05 -5.31 -16.27
CA LEU A 19 5.94 -5.45 -17.73
C LEU A 19 6.21 -4.14 -18.46
N ALA A 20 5.67 -3.02 -17.97
CA ALA A 20 5.93 -1.70 -18.54
C ALA A 20 7.43 -1.35 -18.49
N TYR A 21 8.11 -1.67 -17.38
CA TYR A 21 9.56 -1.49 -17.27
C TYR A 21 10.33 -2.38 -18.25
N HIS A 22 9.87 -3.61 -18.50
CA HIS A 22 10.49 -4.50 -19.48
C HIS A 22 10.37 -3.93 -20.91
N LEU A 23 9.28 -3.24 -21.22
CA LEU A 23 9.07 -2.58 -22.50
C LEU A 23 9.84 -1.25 -22.60
N ASP A 24 9.96 -0.51 -21.50
CA ASP A 24 10.71 0.74 -21.41
C ASP A 24 11.51 0.82 -20.11
N ASN A 25 12.82 0.55 -20.20
CA ASN A 25 13.73 0.56 -19.04
C ASN A 25 13.98 1.95 -18.45
N LYS A 26 13.47 3.01 -19.09
CA LYS A 26 13.48 4.39 -18.57
C LYS A 26 12.19 4.77 -17.86
N LEU A 27 11.23 3.85 -17.70
CA LEU A 27 9.96 4.10 -17.03
C LEU A 27 10.16 4.84 -15.69
N PHE A 28 10.97 4.26 -14.80
CA PHE A 28 11.19 4.81 -13.46
C PHE A 28 11.96 6.14 -13.45
N ASP A 29 12.76 6.41 -14.48
CA ASP A 29 13.43 7.71 -14.63
C ASP A 29 12.42 8.83 -14.87
N ASN A 30 11.26 8.52 -15.45
CA ASN A 30 10.24 9.51 -15.78
C ASN A 30 9.12 9.65 -14.74
N LEU A 31 8.99 8.73 -13.78
CA LEU A 31 7.96 8.81 -12.75
C LEU A 31 8.35 9.75 -11.62
N GLU A 32 7.39 10.54 -11.17
CA GLU A 32 7.50 11.37 -9.97
C GLU A 32 7.65 10.49 -8.73
N GLN A 33 6.76 9.52 -8.57
CA GLN A 33 6.75 8.53 -7.49
C GLN A 33 5.85 7.35 -7.86
N ILE A 34 6.00 6.26 -7.11
CA ILE A 34 5.07 5.14 -7.09
C ILE A 34 4.45 5.06 -5.70
N VAL A 35 3.13 5.13 -5.62
CA VAL A 35 2.38 4.83 -4.40
C VAL A 35 1.65 3.53 -4.61
N PHE A 36 1.85 2.56 -3.72
CA PHE A 36 1.22 1.25 -3.84
C PHE A 36 0.56 0.82 -2.52
N MET A 37 -0.60 0.18 -2.63
CA MET A 37 -1.22 -0.53 -1.53
C MET A 37 -0.66 -1.94 -1.50
N GLY A 38 0.01 -2.30 -0.42
CA GLY A 38 0.51 -3.64 -0.24
C GLY A 38 1.65 -3.76 0.75
N GLY A 39 1.93 -5.01 1.12
CA GLY A 39 2.91 -5.35 2.14
C GLY A 39 2.38 -5.28 3.57
N THR A 40 3.21 -5.77 4.48
CA THR A 40 2.95 -5.83 5.93
C THR A 40 4.21 -5.36 6.66
N LEU A 41 4.02 -4.58 7.73
CA LEU A 41 5.10 -4.12 8.59
C LEU A 41 5.37 -5.06 9.78
N ASP A 42 4.38 -5.81 10.25
CA ASP A 42 4.47 -6.58 11.49
C ASP A 42 4.04 -8.04 11.31
N PHE A 43 4.22 -8.59 10.10
CA PHE A 43 3.93 -9.99 9.77
C PHE A 43 2.47 -10.36 10.03
N ASN A 44 1.56 -9.49 9.63
CA ASN A 44 0.12 -9.74 9.65
C ASN A 44 -0.42 -9.75 8.22
N GLY A 45 -0.06 -10.80 7.48
CA GLY A 45 -0.56 -10.98 6.11
C GLY A 45 -2.06 -11.30 6.09
N ASN A 46 -2.74 -10.99 4.97
CA ASN A 46 -4.14 -11.34 4.73
C ASN A 46 -4.32 -12.53 3.78
N MET A 47 -3.25 -12.98 3.09
CA MET A 47 -3.26 -14.20 2.28
C MET A 47 -2.75 -15.41 3.07
N ASP A 48 -1.72 -15.21 3.88
CA ASP A 48 -1.18 -16.16 4.84
C ASP A 48 -0.49 -15.37 5.98
N PRO A 49 0.19 -16.00 6.96
CA PRO A 49 0.77 -15.28 8.09
C PRO A 49 1.68 -14.10 7.72
N VAL A 50 2.39 -14.13 6.60
CA VAL A 50 3.41 -13.10 6.25
C VAL A 50 3.11 -12.37 4.94
N LYS A 51 2.15 -12.85 4.16
CA LYS A 51 1.86 -12.36 2.81
C LYS A 51 0.65 -11.44 2.76
N GLU A 52 0.87 -10.23 2.27
CA GLU A 52 -0.21 -9.37 1.79
C GLU A 52 -0.59 -9.75 0.35
N PHE A 53 -1.88 -9.74 0.05
CA PHE A 53 -2.49 -10.23 -1.19
C PHE A 53 -1.88 -9.68 -2.48
N ASN A 54 -1.72 -8.36 -2.60
CA ASN A 54 -1.19 -7.72 -3.82
C ASN A 54 0.27 -8.12 -4.06
N ILE A 55 1.09 -8.13 -3.01
CA ILE A 55 2.49 -8.56 -3.10
C ILE A 55 2.59 -10.05 -3.44
N ALA A 56 1.78 -10.89 -2.78
CA ALA A 56 1.82 -12.34 -2.92
C ALA A 56 1.34 -12.83 -4.29
N SER A 57 0.45 -12.09 -4.92
CA SER A 57 -0.10 -12.41 -6.24
C SER A 57 0.97 -12.36 -7.35
N ASP A 58 1.98 -11.49 -7.22
CA ASP A 58 3.11 -11.43 -8.15
C ASP A 58 4.38 -10.90 -7.47
N VAL A 59 5.06 -11.83 -6.81
CA VAL A 59 6.26 -11.57 -6.00
C VAL A 59 7.45 -11.20 -6.89
N GLU A 60 7.57 -11.81 -8.06
CA GLU A 60 8.57 -11.50 -9.08
C GLU A 60 8.41 -10.08 -9.60
N ALA A 61 7.18 -9.65 -9.91
CA ALA A 61 6.93 -8.28 -10.34
C ALA A 61 7.29 -7.26 -9.26
N CYS A 62 6.97 -7.55 -8.00
CA CYS A 62 7.39 -6.69 -6.90
C CYS A 62 8.92 -6.59 -6.80
N HIS A 63 9.64 -7.70 -6.94
CA HIS A 63 11.10 -7.72 -6.97
C HIS A 63 11.66 -6.87 -8.13
N ILE A 64 11.12 -7.04 -9.34
CA ILE A 64 11.53 -6.29 -10.53
C ILE A 64 11.32 -4.80 -10.30
N VAL A 65 10.14 -4.39 -9.83
CA VAL A 65 9.81 -2.98 -9.61
C VAL A 65 10.71 -2.36 -8.55
N LEU A 66 10.81 -2.97 -7.36
CA LEU A 66 11.66 -2.45 -6.29
C LEU A 66 13.12 -2.33 -6.73
N SER A 67 13.69 -3.39 -7.33
CA SER A 67 15.11 -3.42 -7.66
C SER A 67 15.49 -2.44 -8.77
N ASN A 68 14.62 -2.25 -9.77
CA ASN A 68 14.95 -1.44 -10.95
C ASN A 68 14.57 0.03 -10.82
N ALA A 69 13.64 0.36 -9.93
CA ALA A 69 13.27 1.73 -9.63
C ALA A 69 14.12 2.36 -8.51
N LYS A 70 14.99 1.55 -7.89
CA LYS A 70 15.95 1.98 -6.88
C LYS A 70 16.68 3.25 -7.33
N ASP A 71 16.72 4.24 -6.43
CA ASP A 71 17.38 5.55 -6.62
C ASP A 71 16.87 6.40 -7.80
N LYS A 72 15.87 5.91 -8.55
CA LYS A 72 15.26 6.58 -9.71
C LYS A 72 13.88 7.14 -9.42
N CYS A 73 13.11 6.41 -8.62
CA CYS A 73 11.72 6.73 -8.30
C CYS A 73 11.45 6.50 -6.80
N PRO A 74 10.94 7.51 -6.07
CA PRO A 74 10.44 7.33 -4.72
C PRO A 74 9.29 6.32 -4.64
N PHE A 75 9.25 5.56 -3.56
CA PHE A 75 8.17 4.63 -3.25
C PHE A 75 7.47 4.98 -1.95
N THR A 76 6.14 4.92 -1.98
CA THR A 76 5.29 4.98 -0.79
C THR A 76 4.41 3.74 -0.74
N ALA A 77 4.57 2.93 0.31
CA ALA A 77 3.72 1.80 0.61
C ALA A 77 2.62 2.21 1.60
N VAL A 78 1.39 1.77 1.32
CA VAL A 78 0.30 1.73 2.30
C VAL A 78 0.12 0.28 2.72
N PRO A 79 0.78 -0.14 3.83
CA PRO A 79 0.74 -1.51 4.30
C PRO A 79 -0.60 -1.83 4.97
N ILE A 80 -0.90 -3.12 5.10
CA ILE A 80 -2.14 -3.61 5.69
C ILE A 80 -2.43 -3.05 7.09
N GLU A 81 -1.42 -2.89 7.94
CA GLU A 81 -1.60 -2.39 9.32
C GLU A 81 -2.07 -0.93 9.34
N CYS A 82 -1.65 -0.14 8.36
CA CYS A 82 -2.18 1.20 8.16
C CYS A 82 -3.67 1.15 7.81
N CYS A 83 -4.07 0.18 6.99
CA CYS A 83 -5.46 0.00 6.62
C CYS A 83 -6.34 -0.49 7.79
N GLU A 84 -5.83 -1.44 8.57
CA GLU A 84 -6.53 -2.00 9.74
C GLU A 84 -6.72 -0.97 10.86
N SER A 85 -5.76 -0.06 11.03
CA SER A 85 -5.84 1.01 12.04
C SER A 85 -6.71 2.20 11.62
N ASN A 86 -7.11 2.29 10.35
CA ASN A 86 -7.86 3.43 9.79
C ASN A 86 -9.18 2.97 9.14
N LEU A 87 -10.09 2.44 9.95
CA LEU A 87 -11.38 1.93 9.47
C LEU A 87 -12.26 3.06 8.93
N MET A 88 -12.99 2.78 7.86
CA MET A 88 -14.22 3.52 7.57
C MET A 88 -15.25 3.14 8.62
N THR A 89 -15.42 4.03 9.60
CA THR A 89 -16.40 3.81 10.68
C THR A 89 -17.83 3.75 10.15
N TRP A 90 -18.72 3.08 10.86
CA TRP A 90 -20.13 3.02 10.49
C TRP A 90 -20.78 4.41 10.44
N ASP A 91 -20.38 5.34 11.32
CA ASP A 91 -20.84 6.74 11.29
C ASP A 91 -20.45 7.45 9.99
N ILE A 92 -19.22 7.24 9.49
CA ILE A 92 -18.78 7.76 8.19
C ILE A 92 -19.56 7.10 7.04
N TYR A 93 -19.71 5.78 7.07
CA TYR A 93 -20.46 5.04 6.06
C TYR A 93 -21.92 5.54 5.96
N ASP A 94 -22.61 5.67 7.09
CA ASP A 94 -23.99 6.11 7.16
C ASP A 94 -24.14 7.55 6.64
N LYS A 95 -23.20 8.44 6.98
CA LYS A 95 -23.15 9.81 6.43
C LYS A 95 -22.99 9.81 4.92
N ILE A 96 -22.07 9.00 4.38
CA ILE A 96 -21.86 8.89 2.92
C ILE A 96 -23.14 8.41 2.25
N VAL A 97 -23.76 7.33 2.75
CA VAL A 97 -24.96 6.74 2.16
C VAL A 97 -26.16 7.70 2.25
N ALA A 98 -26.28 8.45 3.33
CA ALA A 98 -27.37 9.41 3.56
C ALA A 98 -27.34 10.60 2.58
N LEU A 99 -26.23 10.86 1.88
CA LEU A 99 -26.13 11.95 0.90
C LEU A 99 -27.16 11.84 -0.24
N GLY A 100 -27.68 10.64 -0.54
CA GLY A 100 -28.72 10.44 -1.55
C GLY A 100 -28.32 10.80 -3.00
N THR A 101 -27.03 10.97 -3.26
CA THR A 101 -26.48 11.27 -4.60
C THR A 101 -26.26 10.00 -5.42
N LYS A 102 -26.03 10.15 -6.74
CA LYS A 102 -25.63 9.02 -7.60
C LYS A 102 -24.34 8.34 -7.10
N LYS A 103 -23.36 9.13 -6.63
CA LYS A 103 -22.07 8.62 -6.13
C LYS A 103 -22.23 7.85 -4.82
N SER A 104 -23.03 8.36 -3.88
CA SER A 104 -23.28 7.66 -2.61
C SER A 104 -24.08 6.37 -2.81
N THR A 105 -25.05 6.37 -3.72
CA THR A 105 -25.77 5.13 -4.10
C THR A 105 -24.83 4.10 -4.71
N PHE A 106 -23.92 4.52 -5.60
CA PHE A 106 -22.92 3.64 -6.16
C PHE A 106 -21.95 3.09 -5.10
N ALA A 107 -21.45 3.96 -4.21
CA ALA A 107 -20.60 3.55 -3.09
C ALA A 107 -21.31 2.52 -2.20
N LYS A 108 -22.59 2.72 -1.87
CA LYS A 108 -23.40 1.75 -1.13
C LYS A 108 -23.43 0.39 -1.81
N GLN A 109 -23.60 0.35 -3.13
CA GLN A 109 -23.67 -0.89 -3.91
C GLN A 109 -22.33 -1.63 -3.92
N VAL A 110 -21.23 -0.91 -4.17
CA VAL A 110 -19.88 -1.49 -4.18
C VAL A 110 -19.51 -2.06 -2.81
N LEU A 111 -19.88 -1.36 -1.73
CA LEU A 111 -19.56 -1.76 -0.36
C LEU A 111 -20.57 -2.75 0.26
N ALA A 112 -21.63 -3.13 -0.47
CA ALA A 112 -22.73 -3.89 0.10
C ALA A 112 -22.31 -5.27 0.64
N MET A 113 -21.42 -5.97 -0.08
CA MET A 113 -20.93 -7.28 0.36
C MET A 113 -20.11 -7.16 1.64
N GLU A 114 -19.20 -6.21 1.70
CA GLU A 114 -18.32 -6.01 2.85
C GLU A 114 -19.12 -5.52 4.07
N TYR A 115 -20.05 -4.60 3.86
CA TYR A 115 -20.99 -4.16 4.90
C TYR A 115 -21.77 -5.36 5.46
N SER A 116 -22.37 -6.19 4.60
CA SER A 116 -23.16 -7.35 5.05
C SER A 116 -22.33 -8.40 5.78
N ARG A 117 -21.03 -8.50 5.46
CA ARG A 117 -20.09 -9.43 6.09
C ARG A 117 -19.61 -8.94 7.46
N VAL A 118 -19.32 -7.65 7.60
CA VAL A 118 -18.63 -7.09 8.78
C VAL A 118 -19.59 -6.43 9.76
N HIS A 119 -20.59 -5.69 9.29
CA HIS A 119 -21.53 -4.95 10.15
C HIS A 119 -22.26 -5.82 11.20
N PRO A 120 -22.69 -7.06 10.92
CA PRO A 120 -23.35 -7.90 11.91
C PRO A 120 -22.42 -8.47 12.99
N GLN A 121 -21.10 -8.35 12.83
CA GLN A 121 -20.15 -8.97 13.75
C GLN A 121 -20.10 -8.20 15.09
N PRO A 122 -20.13 -8.89 16.25
CA PRO A 122 -20.06 -8.23 17.55
C PRO A 122 -18.81 -7.35 17.69
N GLY A 123 -19.01 -6.07 18.04
CA GLY A 123 -17.92 -5.13 18.26
C GLY A 123 -17.29 -4.53 17.00
N ALA A 124 -17.78 -4.85 15.79
CA ALA A 124 -17.32 -4.22 14.56
C ALA A 124 -17.57 -2.70 14.61
N LYS A 125 -16.51 -1.91 14.41
CA LYS A 125 -16.58 -0.43 14.45
C LYS A 125 -16.63 0.21 13.06
N GLY A 126 -16.39 -0.58 12.01
CA GLY A 126 -16.28 -0.12 10.63
C GLY A 126 -15.77 -1.24 9.72
N MET A 127 -15.46 -0.87 8.47
CA MET A 127 -14.82 -1.76 7.50
C MET A 127 -13.44 -1.23 7.09
N ILE A 128 -12.55 -2.13 6.70
CA ILE A 128 -11.21 -1.78 6.20
C ILE A 128 -11.34 -1.30 4.76
N MET A 129 -10.69 -0.18 4.45
CA MET A 129 -10.73 0.44 3.12
C MET A 129 -9.33 0.50 2.52
N PHE A 130 -8.80 -0.66 2.12
CA PHE A 130 -7.42 -0.84 1.63
C PHE A 130 -7.03 0.21 0.56
N ASP A 131 -7.62 0.12 -0.63
CA ASP A 131 -7.28 0.95 -1.77
C ASP A 131 -7.61 2.44 -1.57
N MET A 132 -8.68 2.73 -0.82
CA MET A 132 -9.10 4.10 -0.55
C MET A 132 -8.06 4.83 0.29
N LEU A 133 -7.44 4.17 1.27
CA LEU A 133 -6.42 4.78 2.11
C LEU A 133 -5.14 5.09 1.34
N ALA A 134 -4.81 4.27 0.33
CA ALA A 134 -3.72 4.60 -0.56
C ALA A 134 -4.01 5.87 -1.38
N ILE A 135 -5.26 6.10 -1.81
CA ILE A 135 -5.65 7.35 -2.50
C ILE A 135 -5.58 8.53 -1.53
N ILE A 136 -6.07 8.32 -0.30
CA ILE A 136 -6.04 9.34 0.75
C ILE A 136 -4.59 9.75 1.05
N ALA A 137 -3.67 8.80 1.18
CA ALA A 137 -2.24 9.07 1.35
C ALA A 137 -1.68 10.00 0.25
N LEU A 138 -2.10 9.80 -0.98
CA LEU A 138 -1.65 10.60 -2.12
C LEU A 138 -2.28 12.00 -2.14
N LEU A 139 -3.60 12.09 -1.98
CA LEU A 139 -4.33 13.35 -2.11
C LEU A 139 -4.26 14.25 -0.86
N TYR A 140 -4.04 13.64 0.30
CA TYR A 140 -4.11 14.27 1.61
C TYR A 140 -2.86 13.95 2.43
N ALA A 141 -1.68 14.11 1.84
CA ALA A 141 -0.41 13.81 2.49
C ALA A 141 -0.22 14.52 3.85
N ASP A 142 -0.78 15.72 4.02
CA ASP A 142 -0.77 16.47 5.29
C ASP A 142 -1.51 15.76 6.44
N TYR A 143 -2.33 14.76 6.12
CA TYR A 143 -3.05 13.93 7.08
C TYR A 143 -2.26 12.70 7.51
N ILE A 144 -1.12 12.41 6.88
CA ILE A 144 -0.22 11.37 7.36
C ILE A 144 0.41 11.86 8.67
N GLU A 145 0.18 11.14 9.75
CA GLU A 145 0.76 11.46 11.06
C GLU A 145 2.16 10.87 11.18
N ASN A 146 2.32 9.62 10.76
CA ASN A 146 3.57 8.90 10.87
C ASN A 146 3.82 8.06 9.62
N SER A 147 5.01 8.24 9.07
CA SER A 147 5.60 7.39 8.04
C SER A 147 7.06 7.13 8.36
N THR A 148 7.60 6.00 7.90
CA THR A 148 9.00 5.67 8.13
C THR A 148 9.62 5.08 6.87
N PRO A 149 10.77 5.61 6.40
CA PRO A 149 11.48 5.01 5.30
C PRO A 149 12.22 3.77 5.78
N TYR A 150 12.05 2.64 5.10
CA TYR A 150 12.87 1.47 5.30
C TYR A 150 13.56 1.05 4.00
N LYS A 151 14.81 0.57 4.14
CA LYS A 151 15.45 -0.20 3.08
C LYS A 151 14.74 -1.53 2.98
N THR A 152 14.18 -1.81 1.80
CA THR A 152 13.21 -2.87 1.57
C THR A 152 13.60 -3.69 0.35
N SER A 153 13.43 -5.00 0.47
CA SER A 153 13.48 -5.97 -0.62
C SER A 153 12.33 -6.97 -0.43
N ILE A 154 12.28 -8.00 -1.26
CA ILE A 154 11.25 -9.04 -1.19
C ILE A 154 11.91 -10.42 -1.24
N GLU A 155 11.42 -11.33 -0.40
CA GLU A 155 11.90 -12.72 -0.37
C GLU A 155 11.32 -13.51 -1.56
N LEU A 156 12.18 -14.08 -2.40
CA LEU A 156 11.77 -14.83 -3.60
C LEU A 156 11.75 -16.35 -3.42
N ASN A 157 12.55 -16.87 -2.49
CA ASN A 157 12.95 -18.28 -2.45
C ASN A 157 12.51 -19.02 -1.18
N GLY A 158 12.13 -18.30 -0.12
CA GLY A 158 11.75 -18.88 1.17
C GLY A 158 10.56 -19.85 1.08
N THR A 159 10.59 -20.95 1.84
CA THR A 159 9.44 -21.88 1.91
C THR A 159 8.30 -21.34 2.77
N LEU A 160 8.62 -20.54 3.79
CA LEU A 160 7.66 -19.93 4.71
C LEU A 160 7.41 -18.45 4.40
N THR A 161 8.45 -17.74 3.93
CA THR A 161 8.47 -16.27 3.87
C THR A 161 8.52 -15.70 2.46
N ARG A 162 8.44 -16.53 1.40
CA ARG A 162 8.39 -16.01 0.03
C ARG A 162 7.26 -14.99 -0.13
N GLY A 163 7.52 -13.84 -0.73
CA GLY A 163 6.56 -12.75 -0.89
C GLY A 163 6.47 -11.80 0.31
N GLU A 164 7.23 -12.04 1.37
CA GLU A 164 7.41 -11.08 2.45
C GLU A 164 8.26 -9.90 1.96
N LEU A 165 7.79 -8.67 2.22
CA LEU A 165 8.64 -7.49 2.13
C LEU A 165 9.60 -7.50 3.33
N VAL A 166 10.88 -7.71 3.05
CA VAL A 166 11.93 -7.73 4.07
C VAL A 166 12.52 -6.33 4.16
N PHE A 167 12.63 -5.80 5.38
CA PHE A 167 13.18 -4.48 5.58
C PHE A 167 13.92 -4.33 6.90
N ASP A 168 14.93 -3.45 6.90
CA ASP A 168 15.82 -3.28 8.05
C ASP A 168 15.25 -2.25 9.03
N LYS A 169 14.68 -2.73 10.16
CA LYS A 169 14.18 -1.88 11.25
C LYS A 169 15.29 -1.31 12.15
N ARG A 170 16.56 -1.75 12.00
CA ARG A 170 17.67 -1.30 12.85
C ARG A 170 18.11 0.10 12.46
N THR A 171 18.61 0.87 13.42
CA THR A 171 19.43 2.05 13.12
C THR A 171 20.80 1.57 12.64
N PRO A 172 21.22 1.84 11.40
CA PRO A 172 22.52 1.36 10.93
C PRO A 172 23.63 1.99 11.78
N GLY A 173 24.49 1.15 12.37
CA GLY A 173 25.76 1.62 12.94
C GLY A 173 26.71 2.10 11.84
N PRO A 174 27.75 2.87 12.18
CA PRO A 174 28.67 3.47 11.20
C PRO A 174 29.35 2.46 10.25
N ASP A 175 29.46 1.19 10.66
CA ASP A 175 30.16 0.13 9.92
C ASP A 175 29.23 -0.84 9.17
N VAL A 176 27.91 -0.61 9.21
CA VAL A 176 26.96 -1.48 8.50
C VAL A 176 27.03 -1.16 7.01
N LYS A 177 27.53 -2.11 6.21
CA LYS A 177 27.44 -2.01 4.74
C LYS A 177 25.96 -1.91 4.34
N PRO A 178 25.57 -0.88 3.57
CA PRO A 178 24.20 -0.78 3.11
C PRO A 178 23.89 -1.99 2.22
N MET A 179 22.81 -2.70 2.54
CA MET A 179 22.27 -3.69 1.61
C MET A 179 21.78 -2.98 0.35
N ASP A 180 21.89 -3.63 -0.80
CA ASP A 180 21.51 -3.10 -2.12
C ASP A 180 19.98 -3.07 -2.29
N TRP A 181 19.28 -2.42 -1.36
CA TRP A 181 17.83 -2.44 -1.21
C TRP A 181 17.22 -1.06 -1.49
N THR A 182 15.92 -1.06 -1.81
CA THR A 182 15.20 0.14 -2.24
C THR A 182 14.60 0.84 -1.04
N SER A 183 14.69 2.17 -1.01
CA SER A 183 14.04 2.95 0.05
C SER A 183 12.55 3.03 -0.24
N VAL A 184 11.73 2.52 0.68
CA VAL A 184 10.27 2.58 0.61
C VAL A 184 9.76 3.31 1.84
N MET A 185 8.94 4.34 1.65
CA MET A 185 8.24 5.03 2.72
C MET A 185 7.00 4.23 3.10
N PHE A 186 6.93 3.73 4.34
CA PHE A 186 5.74 3.04 4.82
C PHE A 186 4.89 4.01 5.64
N ILE A 187 3.63 4.19 5.23
CA ILE A 187 2.65 4.94 6.02
C ILE A 187 2.18 4.05 7.17
N LYS A 188 2.24 4.57 8.40
CA LYS A 188 1.83 3.83 9.60
C LYS A 188 0.45 4.28 10.08
N HIS A 189 0.26 5.59 10.19
CA HIS A 189 -0.97 6.17 10.71
C HIS A 189 -1.31 7.48 10.01
N PHE A 190 -2.60 7.70 9.83
CA PHE A 190 -3.15 9.02 9.55
C PHE A 190 -3.50 9.69 10.88
N LYS A 191 -3.53 11.02 10.88
CA LYS A 191 -3.99 11.80 12.03
C LYS A 191 -5.41 11.39 12.37
N ASP A 192 -5.75 11.45 13.66
CA ASP A 192 -7.11 11.31 14.19
C ASP A 192 -8.01 12.43 13.67
N SER A 193 -8.36 12.35 12.40
CA SER A 193 -9.28 13.25 11.73
C SER A 193 -10.31 12.36 11.08
N LYS A 194 -11.52 12.48 11.60
CA LYS A 194 -12.76 12.05 10.97
C LYS A 194 -12.69 12.36 9.47
N PHE A 195 -12.35 11.37 8.65
CA PHE A 195 -12.52 11.44 7.20
C PHE A 195 -14.01 11.57 6.88
#